data_AF-A0A535NNH5-F1
#
_entry.id   AF-A0A535NNH5-F1
#
_cell.length_a   1.000
_cell.length_b   1.000
_cell.length_c   1.000
_cell.angle_alpha   90.00
_cell.angle_beta   90.00
_cell.angle_gamma   90.00
#
_symmetry.space_group_name_H-M   'P 1'
#
loop_
_entity.id
_entity.type
_entity.pdbx_description
1 polymer ?
#
loop_
_entity_poly.entity_id
_entity_poly.type
_entity_poly.pdbx_seq_one_letter_code
_entity_poly.pdbx_strand_id
1 'polypeptide(L)'
;MSPRAAWRLETLGFEHVIDYVPGKQAWYEENEPREGAAVDETWIGDVADAEVPTCGLTERIGTVRARVRAAASETCVVVNPERIVLGLLRKSELDGDPQATAEAVMRRGPKTFRPSVTLQELLKSMRDNDIQTNSLVTTLEGRLVGV
;
A
#
# COMPACT_ATOMS: atom_id res chain seq x y z
N MET A 1 1.84 -2.27 18.60
CA MET A 1 2.74 -1.93 17.48
C MET A 1 2.05 -2.42 16.21
N SER A 2 2.02 -1.67 15.10
CA SER A 2 1.35 -2.21 13.89
C SER A 2 2.17 -3.38 13.33
N PRO A 3 1.58 -4.47 12.84
CA PRO A 3 2.35 -5.62 12.31
C PRO A 3 3.24 -5.25 11.13
N ARG A 4 2.87 -4.24 10.33
CA ARG A 4 3.77 -3.64 9.32
C ARG A 4 5.08 -3.07 9.89
N ALA A 5 5.03 -2.48 11.09
CA ALA A 5 6.22 -1.96 11.76
C ALA A 5 7.06 -3.09 12.37
N ALA A 6 6.41 -4.18 12.80
CA ALA A 6 7.08 -5.40 13.25
C ALA A 6 7.96 -5.99 12.14
N TRP A 7 7.39 -6.15 10.94
CA TRP A 7 8.15 -6.58 9.75
C TRP A 7 9.37 -5.69 9.48
N ARG A 8 9.24 -4.36 9.61
CA ARG A 8 10.37 -3.47 9.40
C ARG A 8 11.48 -3.68 10.46
N LEU A 9 11.12 -3.94 11.70
CA LEU A 9 12.10 -4.20 12.77
C LEU A 9 12.82 -5.54 12.57
N GLU A 10 12.12 -6.57 12.10
CA GLU A 10 12.76 -7.84 11.75
C GLU A 10 13.82 -7.67 10.66
N THR A 11 13.54 -6.87 9.62
CA THR A 11 14.55 -6.55 8.59
C THR A 11 15.77 -5.79 9.13
N LEU A 12 15.67 -5.22 10.34
CA LEU A 12 16.73 -4.50 11.02
C LEU A 12 17.45 -5.36 12.09
N GLY A 13 17.08 -6.64 12.22
CA GLY A 13 17.76 -7.60 13.10
C GLY A 13 17.22 -7.71 14.52
N PHE A 14 15.99 -7.24 14.79
CA PHE A 14 15.35 -7.41 16.09
C PHE A 14 14.73 -8.81 16.21
N GLU A 15 15.08 -9.55 17.28
CA GLU A 15 14.71 -10.97 17.47
C GLU A 15 13.43 -11.18 18.29
N HIS A 16 12.99 -10.17 19.06
CA HIS A 16 11.82 -10.25 19.94
C HIS A 16 10.81 -9.15 19.61
N VAL A 17 10.01 -9.40 18.58
CA VAL A 17 8.95 -8.50 18.13
C VAL A 17 7.60 -9.12 18.50
N ILE A 18 6.78 -8.38 19.26
CA ILE A 18 5.46 -8.87 19.74
C ILE A 18 4.37 -8.38 18.79
N ASP A 19 3.65 -9.33 18.20
CA ASP A 19 2.40 -9.10 17.48
C ASP A 19 1.17 -9.40 18.36
N TYR A 20 0.09 -8.61 18.21
CA TYR A 20 -1.13 -8.71 19.01
C TYR A 20 -2.15 -9.67 18.35
N VAL A 21 -2.93 -10.39 19.17
CA VAL A 21 -3.98 -11.30 18.68
C VAL A 21 -5.10 -10.52 17.95
N PRO A 22 -5.42 -10.86 16.69
CA PRO A 22 -6.46 -10.20 15.89
C PRO A 22 -7.87 -10.31 16.51
N GLY A 23 -8.57 -9.18 16.65
CA GLY A 23 -9.99 -9.12 17.03
C GLY A 23 -10.90 -8.72 15.86
N LYS A 24 -12.18 -8.39 16.12
CA LYS A 24 -13.14 -7.95 15.09
C LYS A 24 -12.60 -6.80 14.22
N GLN A 25 -11.87 -5.86 14.82
CA GLN A 25 -11.26 -4.77 14.05
C GLN A 25 -10.21 -5.27 13.06
N ALA A 26 -9.40 -6.25 13.46
CA ALA A 26 -8.38 -6.83 12.58
C ALA A 26 -9.02 -7.59 11.41
N TRP A 27 -10.18 -8.24 11.61
CA TRP A 27 -10.97 -8.82 10.52
C TRP A 27 -11.31 -7.78 9.44
N TYR A 28 -11.75 -6.59 9.86
CA TYR A 28 -12.11 -5.51 8.92
C TYR A 28 -10.87 -4.92 8.25
N GLU A 29 -9.75 -4.86 8.98
CA GLU A 29 -8.47 -4.34 8.49
C GLU A 29 -7.74 -5.32 7.55
N GLU A 30 -8.05 -6.62 7.61
CA GLU A 30 -7.60 -7.61 6.62
C GLU A 30 -8.51 -7.67 5.37
N ASN A 31 -9.50 -6.78 5.30
CA ASN A 31 -10.48 -6.71 4.20
C ASN A 31 -11.33 -7.97 4.03
N GLU A 32 -11.58 -8.70 5.12
CA GLU A 32 -12.43 -9.89 5.09
C GLU A 32 -13.92 -9.54 4.92
N PRO A 33 -14.75 -10.47 4.41
CA PRO A 33 -16.18 -10.26 4.21
C PRO A 33 -16.91 -9.79 5.48
N ARG A 34 -17.90 -8.91 5.28
CA ARG A 34 -18.66 -8.25 6.35
C ARG A 34 -20.15 -8.56 6.18
N GLU A 35 -20.90 -8.55 7.28
CA GLU A 35 -22.36 -8.78 7.32
C GLU A 35 -23.07 -7.72 8.17
N GLY A 36 -24.40 -7.65 8.05
CA GLY A 36 -25.26 -6.71 8.78
C GLY A 36 -25.11 -5.28 8.26
N ALA A 37 -25.32 -4.28 9.11
CA ALA A 37 -25.27 -2.86 8.71
C ALA A 37 -23.91 -2.42 8.13
N ALA A 38 -22.84 -3.20 8.32
CA ALA A 38 -21.56 -2.91 7.71
C ALA A 38 -21.58 -3.04 6.17
N VAL A 39 -22.53 -3.77 5.58
CA VAL A 39 -22.62 -3.88 4.10
C VAL A 39 -23.24 -2.64 3.44
N ASP A 40 -23.86 -1.76 4.24
CA ASP A 40 -24.49 -0.54 3.75
C ASP A 40 -23.47 0.61 3.53
N GLU A 41 -22.23 0.41 4.02
CA GLU A 41 -21.13 1.36 3.90
C GLU A 41 -20.25 1.09 2.67
N THR A 42 -19.66 2.15 2.09
CA THR A 42 -18.63 2.00 1.06
C THR A 42 -17.24 2.00 1.71
N TRP A 43 -16.69 0.81 1.94
CA TRP A 43 -15.33 0.65 2.48
C TRP A 43 -14.29 0.85 1.39
N ILE A 44 -13.19 1.51 1.72
CA ILE A 44 -12.14 1.74 0.73
C ILE A 44 -11.46 0.45 0.29
N GLY A 45 -11.46 -0.58 1.14
CA GLY A 45 -10.95 -1.91 0.81
C GLY A 45 -11.71 -2.59 -0.33
N ASP A 46 -13.00 -2.29 -0.48
CA ASP A 46 -13.86 -2.93 -1.47
C ASP A 46 -13.79 -2.25 -2.84
N VAL A 47 -13.33 -1.00 -2.88
CA VAL A 47 -13.26 -0.17 -4.10
C VAL A 47 -11.82 0.12 -4.56
N ALA A 48 -10.81 -0.22 -3.77
CA ALA A 48 -9.41 -0.02 -4.11
C ALA A 48 -9.04 -0.82 -5.37
N ASP A 49 -8.26 -0.21 -6.27
CA ASP A 49 -7.82 -0.89 -7.49
C ASP A 49 -6.70 -1.90 -7.16
N ALA A 50 -7.06 -3.18 -7.14
CA ALA A 50 -6.16 -4.28 -6.84
C ALA A 50 -5.16 -4.59 -7.97
N GLU A 51 -5.44 -4.11 -9.19
CA GLU A 51 -4.64 -4.36 -10.40
C GLU A 51 -3.54 -3.30 -10.60
N VAL A 52 -3.33 -2.43 -9.62
CA VAL A 52 -2.23 -1.46 -9.64
C VAL A 52 -0.88 -2.16 -9.87
N PRO A 53 -0.05 -1.69 -10.83
CA PRO A 53 1.23 -2.31 -11.10
C PRO A 53 2.14 -2.34 -9.87
N THR A 54 2.79 -3.47 -9.64
CA THR A 54 3.79 -3.65 -8.58
C THR A 54 5.18 -3.98 -9.14
N CYS A 55 6.21 -3.72 -8.33
CA CYS A 55 7.58 -4.14 -8.61
C CYS A 55 8.35 -4.45 -7.32
N GLY A 56 9.42 -5.24 -7.44
CA GLY A 56 10.38 -5.50 -6.36
C GLY A 56 11.44 -4.39 -6.23
N LEU A 57 12.17 -4.40 -5.11
CA LEU A 57 13.24 -3.45 -4.80
C LEU A 57 14.36 -3.38 -5.85
N THR A 58 14.71 -4.52 -6.43
CA THR A 58 15.86 -4.67 -7.32
C THR A 58 15.51 -4.48 -8.80
N GLU A 59 14.23 -4.32 -9.14
CA GLU A 59 13.81 -4.10 -10.52
C GLU A 59 14.30 -2.74 -11.04
N ARG A 60 14.74 -2.73 -12.30
CA ARG A 60 15.21 -1.52 -12.99
C ARG A 60 14.04 -0.65 -13.41
N ILE A 61 14.18 0.67 -13.23
CA ILE A 61 13.12 1.64 -13.57
C ILE A 61 12.70 1.57 -15.03
N GLY A 62 13.62 1.29 -15.96
CA GLY A 62 13.26 1.13 -17.38
C GLY A 62 12.22 0.04 -17.62
N THR A 63 12.38 -1.12 -16.95
CA THR A 63 11.43 -2.25 -17.04
C THR A 63 10.12 -1.94 -16.35
N VAL A 64 10.18 -1.36 -15.14
CA VAL A 64 8.99 -0.98 -14.37
C VAL A 64 8.16 0.05 -15.14
N ARG A 65 8.81 1.06 -15.71
CA ARG A 65 8.14 2.10 -16.53
C ARG A 65 7.40 1.50 -17.72
N ALA A 66 7.99 0.52 -18.42
CA ALA A 66 7.32 -0.14 -19.53
C ALA A 66 6.04 -0.88 -19.09
N ARG A 67 6.09 -1.59 -17.95
CA ARG A 67 4.93 -2.28 -17.35
C ARG A 67 3.84 -1.29 -16.94
N VAL A 68 4.21 -0.21 -16.26
CA VAL A 68 3.27 0.84 -15.82
C VAL A 68 2.54 1.47 -17.00
N ARG A 69 3.27 1.79 -18.09
CA ARG A 69 2.68 2.36 -19.31
C ARG A 69 1.74 1.37 -20.01
N ALA A 70 2.10 0.08 -20.06
CA ALA A 70 1.24 -0.95 -20.64
C ALA A 70 -0.08 -1.12 -19.85
N ALA A 71 -0.05 -0.88 -18.54
CA ALA A 71 -1.21 -0.88 -17.67
C ALA A 71 -1.98 0.47 -17.64
N ALA A 72 -1.59 1.44 -18.48
CA ALA A 72 -2.15 2.81 -18.47
C ALA A 72 -2.17 3.49 -17.08
N SER A 73 -1.24 3.10 -16.20
CA SER A 73 -1.10 3.67 -14.85
C SER A 73 -0.03 4.76 -14.82
N GLU A 74 -0.06 5.61 -13.80
CA GLU A 74 0.98 6.62 -13.51
C GLU A 74 1.79 6.30 -12.25
N THR A 75 1.52 5.17 -11.60
CA THR A 75 2.10 4.79 -10.32
C THR A 75 2.46 3.30 -10.30
N CYS A 76 3.53 2.97 -9.59
CA CYS A 76 3.90 1.60 -9.26
C CYS A 76 4.18 1.45 -7.77
N VAL A 77 3.60 0.43 -7.14
CA VAL A 77 3.82 0.14 -5.72
C VAL A 77 4.99 -0.81 -5.58
N VAL A 78 5.99 -0.42 -4.80
CA VAL A 78 7.16 -1.27 -4.52
C VAL A 78 6.81 -2.19 -3.36
N VAL A 79 6.88 -3.50 -3.60
CA VAL A 79 6.49 -4.54 -2.63
C VAL A 79 7.57 -5.60 -2.45
N ASN A 80 7.50 -6.33 -1.33
CA ASN A 80 8.26 -7.58 -1.16
C ASN A 80 7.49 -8.79 -1.75
N PRO A 81 8.05 -10.01 -1.72
CA PRO A 81 7.36 -11.21 -2.20
C PRO A 81 6.00 -11.48 -1.53
N GLU A 82 5.82 -11.08 -0.28
CA GLU A 82 4.57 -11.21 0.49
C GLU A 82 3.55 -10.08 0.20
N ARG A 83 3.82 -9.23 -0.80
CA ARG A 83 3.05 -8.04 -1.20
C ARG A 83 2.96 -6.94 -0.11
N ILE A 84 3.87 -6.92 0.85
CA ILE A 84 3.99 -5.84 1.82
C ILE A 84 4.55 -4.59 1.13
N VAL A 85 3.88 -3.45 1.34
CA VAL A 85 4.28 -2.17 0.74
C VAL A 85 5.56 -1.63 1.38
N LEU A 86 6.58 -1.44 0.54
CA LEU A 86 7.88 -0.89 0.91
C LEU A 86 8.06 0.57 0.44
N GLY A 87 7.45 0.92 -0.69
CA GLY A 87 7.57 2.25 -1.27
C GLY A 87 6.62 2.51 -2.44
N LEU A 88 6.71 3.71 -2.99
CA LEU A 88 5.88 4.17 -4.09
C LEU A 88 6.74 4.86 -5.16
N LEU A 89 6.50 4.51 -6.41
CA LEU A 89 7.06 5.19 -7.58
C LEU A 89 5.95 5.95 -8.28
N ARG A 90 6.11 7.26 -8.43
CA ARG A 90 5.22 8.10 -9.24
C ARG A 90 5.93 8.46 -10.55
N LYS A 91 5.20 9.17 -11.40
CA LYS A 91 5.68 9.69 -12.68
C LYS A 91 7.10 10.26 -12.64
N SER A 92 7.42 11.11 -11.66
CA SER A 92 8.75 11.72 -11.54
C SER A 92 9.88 10.71 -11.32
N GLU A 93 9.65 9.66 -10.53
CA GLU A 93 10.65 8.62 -10.29
C GLU A 93 10.73 7.65 -11.49
N LEU A 94 9.58 7.35 -12.11
CA LEU A 94 9.50 6.47 -13.28
C LEU A 94 10.15 7.06 -14.52
N ASP A 95 10.06 8.37 -14.73
CA ASP A 95 10.68 9.07 -15.86
C ASP A 95 12.18 9.36 -15.65
N GLY A 96 12.74 8.99 -14.49
CA GLY A 96 14.16 9.11 -14.16
C GLY A 96 15.08 8.11 -14.88
N ASP A 97 16.26 7.90 -14.29
CA ASP A 97 17.31 7.02 -14.82
C ASP A 97 16.79 5.58 -15.01
N PRO A 98 16.73 5.05 -16.26
CA PRO A 98 16.26 3.69 -16.51
C PRO A 98 17.12 2.60 -15.88
N GLN A 99 18.39 2.90 -15.58
CA GLN A 99 19.31 1.97 -14.93
C GLN A 99 19.21 2.02 -13.40
N ALA A 100 18.55 2.99 -12.79
CA ALA A 100 18.33 2.97 -11.35
C ALA A 100 17.45 1.78 -10.93
N THR A 101 17.63 1.29 -9.71
CA THR A 101 16.72 0.30 -9.10
C THR A 101 15.55 1.01 -8.42
N ALA A 102 14.42 0.31 -8.28
CA ALA A 102 13.26 0.83 -7.56
C ALA A 102 13.61 1.28 -6.13
N GLU A 103 14.40 0.49 -5.41
CA GLU A 103 14.84 0.81 -4.04
C GLU A 103 15.58 2.15 -3.91
N ALA A 104 16.37 2.50 -4.92
CA ALA A 104 17.20 3.70 -4.89
C ALA A 104 16.39 4.98 -5.07
N VAL A 105 15.28 4.92 -5.83
CA VAL A 105 14.51 6.12 -6.21
C VAL A 105 13.11 6.17 -5.61
N MET A 106 12.59 5.07 -5.05
CA MET A 106 11.24 5.03 -4.50
C MET A 106 11.04 6.01 -3.35
N ARG A 107 9.81 6.53 -3.23
CA ARG A 107 9.36 7.23 -2.03
C ARG A 107 9.13 6.21 -0.93
N ARG A 108 9.95 6.29 0.11
CA ARG A 108 9.87 5.40 1.28
C ARG A 108 8.74 5.82 2.20
N GLY A 109 8.12 4.84 2.87
CA GLY A 109 7.09 5.08 3.88
C GLY A 109 5.88 5.87 3.37
N PRO A 110 5.26 5.47 2.25
CA PRO A 110 4.07 6.17 1.78
C PRO A 110 2.95 6.06 2.83
N LYS A 111 2.12 7.10 2.93
CA LYS A 111 0.94 7.07 3.78
C LYS A 111 -0.03 6.04 3.19
N THR A 112 -0.56 5.17 4.04
CA THR A 112 -1.57 4.17 3.66
C THR A 112 -2.79 4.31 4.55
N PHE A 113 -3.93 3.84 4.05
CA PHE A 113 -5.18 3.72 4.78
C PHE A 113 -5.52 2.25 4.98
N ARG A 114 -6.30 1.96 6.02
CA ARG A 114 -6.80 0.61 6.27
C ARG A 114 -8.04 0.34 5.41
N PRO A 115 -8.25 -0.91 4.96
CA PRO A 115 -9.45 -1.31 4.22
C PRO A 115 -10.75 -0.99 4.98
N SER A 116 -10.68 -1.02 6.31
CA SER A 116 -11.77 -0.71 7.25
C SER A 116 -12.12 0.78 7.36
N VAL A 117 -11.48 1.67 6.61
CA VAL A 117 -11.87 3.08 6.54
C VAL A 117 -12.97 3.24 5.49
N THR A 118 -13.99 4.05 5.78
CA THR A 118 -15.04 4.35 4.79
C THR A 118 -14.54 5.36 3.75
N LEU A 119 -15.13 5.35 2.56
CA LEU A 119 -14.80 6.32 1.51
C LEU A 119 -15.03 7.77 1.99
N GLN A 120 -16.07 8.00 2.80
CA GLN A 120 -16.35 9.32 3.35
C GLN A 120 -15.24 9.81 4.30
N GLU A 121 -14.75 8.94 5.18
CA GLU A 121 -13.64 9.24 6.09
C GLU A 121 -12.33 9.48 5.33
N LEU A 122 -12.06 8.68 4.29
CA LEU A 122 -10.90 8.89 3.42
C LEU A 122 -10.97 10.27 2.76
N LEU A 123 -12.08 10.60 2.11
CA LEU A 123 -12.26 11.89 1.44
C LEU A 123 -12.14 13.07 2.42
N LYS A 124 -12.65 12.91 3.65
CA LYS A 124 -12.45 13.89 4.72
C LYS A 124 -10.97 14.03 5.09
N SER A 125 -10.28 12.92 5.33
CA SER A 125 -8.85 12.92 5.66
C SER A 125 -8.01 13.54 4.54
N MET A 126 -8.36 13.27 3.27
CA MET A 126 -7.68 13.85 2.12
C MET A 126 -7.81 15.37 2.07
N ARG A 127 -9.01 15.91 2.32
CA ARG A 127 -9.23 17.36 2.41
C ARG A 127 -8.49 17.98 3.59
N ASP A 128 -8.62 17.37 4.76
CA ASP A 128 -8.09 17.92 6.01
C ASP A 128 -6.54 17.88 6.05
N ASN A 129 -5.90 17.03 5.25
CA ASN A 129 -4.44 16.84 5.21
C ASN A 129 -3.80 17.17 3.84
N ASP A 130 -4.52 17.86 2.95
CA ASP A 130 -4.07 18.23 1.60
C ASP A 130 -3.45 17.07 0.80
N ILE A 131 -4.10 15.90 0.85
CA ILE A 131 -3.68 14.71 0.09
C ILE A 131 -4.27 14.82 -1.31
N GLN A 132 -3.47 15.26 -2.27
CA GLN A 132 -3.92 15.52 -3.65
C GLN A 132 -3.74 14.33 -4.60
N THR A 133 -3.39 13.15 -4.09
CA THR A 133 -3.01 11.99 -4.92
C THR A 133 -3.68 10.71 -4.44
N ASN A 134 -3.70 9.70 -5.31
CA ASN A 134 -4.23 8.37 -5.00
C ASN A 134 -3.64 7.81 -3.70
N SER A 135 -4.47 7.06 -2.95
CA SER A 135 -4.19 6.66 -1.57
C SER A 135 -4.06 5.15 -1.47
N LEU A 136 -2.89 4.68 -1.05
CA LEU A 136 -2.65 3.25 -0.88
C LEU A 136 -3.56 2.67 0.21
N VAL A 137 -4.17 1.54 -0.09
CA VAL A 137 -4.93 0.74 0.86
C VAL A 137 -4.14 -0.51 1.20
N THR A 138 -3.88 -0.72 2.50
CA THR A 138 -3.07 -1.85 2.97
C THR A 138 -3.66 -2.49 4.21
N THR A 139 -3.61 -3.82 4.27
CA THR A 139 -4.09 -4.59 5.43
C THR A 139 -3.35 -4.26 6.72
N LEU A 140 -3.78 -4.78 7.86
CA LEU A 140 -3.13 -4.53 9.16
C LEU A 140 -1.61 -4.84 9.10
N GLU A 141 -1.25 -5.94 8.45
CA GLU A 141 0.13 -6.37 8.17
C GLU A 141 0.89 -5.50 7.18
N GLY A 142 0.18 -4.67 6.41
CA GLY A 142 0.76 -3.81 5.38
C GLY A 142 0.77 -4.43 4.00
N ARG A 143 0.05 -5.55 3.80
CA ARG A 143 -0.14 -6.16 2.48
C ARG A 143 -0.97 -5.23 1.61
N LEU A 144 -0.55 -5.04 0.36
CA LEU A 144 -1.24 -4.19 -0.60
C LEU A 144 -2.61 -4.77 -0.95
N VAL A 145 -3.65 -3.99 -0.70
CA VAL A 145 -5.02 -4.25 -1.18
C VAL A 145 -5.23 -3.55 -2.53
N GLY A 146 -4.84 -2.28 -2.62
CA GLY A 146 -4.95 -1.50 -3.84
C GLY A 146 -4.59 -0.03 -3.65
N VAL A 147 -5.00 0.81 -4.59
CA VAL A 147 -4.80 2.28 -4.63
C VAL A 147 -6.11 3.00 -4.88
#